data_AF-A0A9E2I2Y8-F1
#
_entry.id   AF-A0A9E2I2Y8-F1
#
_cell.length_a   1.000
_cell.length_b   1.000
_cell.length_c   1.000
_cell.angle_alpha   90.00
_cell.angle_beta   90.00
_cell.angle_gamma   90.00
#
_symmetry.space_group_name_H-M   'P 1'
#
loop_
_entity.id
_entity.type
_entity.pdbx_description
1 polymer ?
#
loop_
_entity_poly.entity_id
_entity_poly.type
_entity_poly.pdbx_seq_one_letter_code
_entity_poly.pdbx_strand_id
1 'polypeptide(L)'
;MIESRLLRAWGGGCARSFVVYIAAAVVMIGGFCCLTAGAFMLPIDDDAHFFIWGGLLLAFIFLVTGGVIAWGVGSIRKRAGELDAAFTPLGLTGKMYLQNGRQYHGTVRGHQVDVYVYRGPTLQIYLAASLGTRVGISRKGSIQKIAANMLDKETLDVGDPGFEHLSIYPLDHRWTRELVTDPQAREIILRLTEEQAAAELRTLMIQPNAVLLQLNHTQIKNITPENVRAWIDDLWELARIADGLYPPTKTAEESKLELTTRTERSKYTWPTIGITCGVFAVMVACMVGVAAIFILLTEGGF
;
A
#
# COMPACT_ATOMS: atom_id res chain seq x y z
N MET A 1 17.31 -5.41 17.58
CA MET A 1 15.99 -5.84 18.08
C MET A 1 14.84 -5.60 17.07
N ILE A 2 14.90 -4.54 16.25
CA ILE A 2 13.91 -4.27 15.18
C ILE A 2 13.99 -5.32 14.05
N GLU A 3 15.21 -5.71 13.65
CA GLU A 3 15.43 -6.71 12.60
C GLU A 3 14.83 -8.08 12.92
N SER A 4 14.94 -8.55 14.18
CA SER A 4 14.36 -9.83 14.58
C SER A 4 12.83 -9.81 14.63
N ARG A 5 12.20 -8.65 14.89
CA ARG A 5 10.74 -8.48 14.84
C ARG A 5 10.22 -8.42 13.40
N LEU A 6 10.92 -7.68 12.53
CA LEU A 6 10.61 -7.62 11.09
C LEU A 6 10.75 -9.00 10.44
N LEU A 7 11.84 -9.73 10.73
CA LEU A 7 12.07 -11.08 10.21
C LEU A 7 10.99 -12.08 10.66
N ARG A 8 10.51 -12.00 11.91
CA ARG A 8 9.40 -12.85 12.37
C ARG A 8 8.07 -12.50 11.68
N ALA A 9 7.78 -11.21 11.53
CA ALA A 9 6.56 -10.75 10.85
C ALA A 9 6.57 -11.13 9.36
N TRP A 10 7.70 -10.96 8.68
CA TRP A 10 7.89 -11.39 7.28
C TRP A 10 7.86 -12.91 7.14
N GLY A 11 8.52 -13.65 8.02
CA GLY A 11 8.54 -15.10 8.02
C GLY A 11 7.14 -15.73 8.16
N GLY A 12 6.30 -15.17 9.05
CA GLY A 12 4.91 -15.63 9.19
C GLY A 12 4.04 -15.36 7.96
N GLY A 13 4.24 -14.23 7.29
CA GLY A 13 3.55 -13.89 6.04
C GLY A 13 3.95 -14.81 4.88
N CYS A 14 5.25 -15.05 4.71
CA CYS A 14 5.78 -15.96 3.70
C CYS A 14 5.32 -17.40 3.91
N ALA A 15 5.36 -17.90 5.14
CA ALA A 15 4.91 -19.25 5.47
C ALA A 15 3.41 -19.45 5.17
N ARG A 16 2.56 -18.48 5.56
CA ARG A 16 1.12 -18.54 5.26
C ARG A 16 0.85 -18.48 3.76
N SER A 17 1.55 -17.62 3.03
CA SER A 17 1.44 -17.54 1.58
C SER A 17 1.86 -18.85 0.92
N PHE A 18 2.95 -19.46 1.37
CA PHE A 18 3.46 -20.73 0.86
C PHE A 18 2.47 -21.88 1.08
N VAL A 19 1.88 -21.98 2.28
CA VAL A 19 0.85 -23.00 2.58
C VAL A 19 -0.38 -22.84 1.68
N VAL A 20 -0.82 -21.60 1.46
CA VAL A 20 -1.95 -21.32 0.54
C VAL A 20 -1.60 -21.73 -0.89
N TYR A 21 -0.38 -21.46 -1.35
CA TYR A 21 0.06 -21.88 -2.68
C TYR A 21 0.12 -23.40 -2.84
N ILE A 22 0.64 -24.12 -1.84
CA ILE A 22 0.65 -25.59 -1.87
C ILE A 22 -0.78 -26.14 -1.88
N ALA A 23 -1.65 -25.66 -1.00
CA ALA A 23 -3.03 -26.09 -0.95
C ALA A 23 -3.75 -25.83 -2.29
N ALA A 24 -3.55 -24.65 -2.88
CA ALA A 24 -4.09 -24.32 -4.19
C ALA A 24 -3.54 -25.25 -5.28
N ALA A 25 -2.23 -25.53 -5.29
CA ALA A 25 -1.61 -26.43 -6.26
C ALA A 25 -2.16 -27.86 -6.13
N VAL A 26 -2.33 -28.38 -4.91
CA VAL A 26 -2.91 -29.71 -4.67
C VAL A 26 -4.35 -29.78 -5.17
N VAL A 27 -5.17 -28.76 -4.89
CA VAL A 27 -6.56 -28.69 -5.39
C VAL A 27 -6.59 -28.63 -6.92
N MET A 28 -5.70 -27.83 -7.53
CA MET A 28 -5.60 -27.68 -8.97
C MET A 28 -5.20 -28.98 -9.67
N ILE A 29 -4.10 -29.59 -9.22
CA ILE A 29 -3.56 -30.82 -9.82
C ILE A 29 -4.51 -31.98 -9.55
N GLY A 30 -4.99 -32.12 -8.31
CA GLY A 30 -5.93 -33.17 -7.92
C GLY A 30 -7.23 -33.06 -8.71
N GLY A 31 -7.82 -31.86 -8.80
CA GLY A 31 -9.03 -31.61 -9.59
C GLY A 31 -8.84 -31.95 -11.07
N PHE A 32 -7.71 -31.53 -11.66
CA PHE A 32 -7.39 -31.84 -13.05
C PHE A 32 -7.21 -33.35 -13.30
N CYS A 33 -6.47 -34.05 -12.42
CA CYS A 33 -6.26 -35.49 -12.53
C CYS A 33 -7.58 -36.26 -12.36
N CYS A 34 -8.42 -35.89 -11.39
CA CYS A 34 -9.73 -36.51 -11.19
C CYS A 34 -10.66 -36.29 -12.38
N LEU A 35 -10.69 -35.09 -12.95
CA LEU A 35 -11.47 -34.80 -14.16
C LEU A 35 -10.98 -35.60 -15.37
N THR A 36 -9.67 -35.68 -15.54
CA THR A 36 -9.07 -36.45 -16.64
C THR A 36 -9.37 -37.93 -16.49
N ALA A 37 -9.09 -38.53 -15.33
CA ALA A 37 -9.40 -39.94 -15.07
C ALA A 37 -10.90 -40.24 -15.19
N GLY A 38 -11.76 -39.36 -14.68
CA GLY A 38 -13.21 -39.48 -14.80
C GLY A 38 -13.68 -39.45 -16.24
N ALA A 39 -13.13 -38.56 -17.08
CA ALA A 39 -13.45 -38.50 -18.51
C ALA A 39 -13.07 -39.80 -19.24
N PHE A 40 -11.89 -40.38 -18.97
CA PHE A 40 -11.41 -41.62 -19.59
C PHE A 40 -12.10 -42.90 -19.06
N MET A 41 -12.79 -42.84 -17.93
CA MET A 41 -13.52 -43.99 -17.37
C MET A 41 -14.97 -44.09 -17.86
N LEU A 42 -15.45 -43.11 -18.64
CA LEU A 42 -16.81 -43.13 -19.17
C LEU A 42 -16.91 -44.12 -20.35
N PRO A 43 -17.91 -45.02 -20.39
CA PRO A 43 -18.06 -45.97 -21.48
C PRO A 43 -18.71 -45.31 -22.72
N ILE A 44 -17.94 -44.48 -23.42
CA ILE A 44 -18.39 -43.70 -24.59
C ILE A 44 -17.46 -44.03 -25.77
N ASP A 45 -17.86 -43.76 -27.01
CA ASP A 45 -16.98 -43.94 -28.17
C ASP A 45 -15.73 -43.04 -28.08
N ASP A 46 -14.62 -43.50 -28.66
CA ASP A 46 -13.30 -42.83 -28.57
C ASP A 46 -13.32 -41.39 -29.10
N ASP A 47 -14.10 -41.12 -30.15
CA ASP A 47 -14.23 -39.76 -30.72
C ASP A 47 -14.93 -38.79 -29.75
N ALA A 48 -15.92 -39.27 -29.01
CA ALA A 48 -16.68 -38.46 -28.05
C ALA A 48 -15.87 -38.17 -26.77
N HIS A 49 -14.94 -39.05 -26.39
CA HIS A 49 -14.06 -38.84 -25.24
C HIS A 49 -13.26 -37.55 -25.36
N PHE A 50 -12.74 -37.24 -26.56
CA PHE A 50 -11.95 -36.04 -26.78
C PHE A 50 -12.75 -34.76 -26.56
N PHE A 51 -13.96 -34.69 -27.12
CA PHE A 51 -14.84 -33.52 -26.96
C PHE A 51 -15.31 -33.35 -25.51
N ILE A 52 -15.66 -34.45 -24.83
CA ILE A 52 -16.08 -34.41 -23.42
C ILE A 52 -14.93 -33.96 -22.52
N TRP A 53 -13.73 -34.52 -22.71
CA TRP A 53 -12.54 -34.13 -21.95
C TRP A 53 -12.19 -32.66 -22.20
N GLY A 54 -12.18 -32.21 -23.46
CA GLY A 54 -11.93 -30.81 -23.82
C GLY A 54 -12.95 -29.86 -23.19
N GLY A 55 -14.23 -30.22 -23.22
CA GLY A 55 -15.31 -29.45 -22.58
C GLY A 55 -15.17 -29.37 -21.06
N LEU A 56 -14.87 -30.49 -20.40
CA LEU A 56 -14.64 -30.54 -18.94
C LEU A 56 -13.40 -29.74 -18.54
N LEU A 57 -12.32 -29.84 -19.31
CA LEU A 57 -11.10 -29.06 -19.08
C LEU A 57 -11.37 -27.57 -19.20
N LEU A 58 -12.06 -27.15 -20.26
CA LEU A 58 -12.43 -25.75 -20.46
C LEU A 58 -13.30 -25.25 -19.30
N ALA A 59 -14.32 -26.02 -18.91
CA ALA A 59 -15.19 -25.69 -17.77
C ALA A 59 -14.40 -25.56 -16.46
N PHE A 60 -13.46 -26.47 -16.20
CA PHE A 60 -12.57 -26.40 -15.04
C PHE A 60 -11.71 -25.14 -15.04
N ILE A 61 -11.08 -24.81 -16.17
CA ILE A 61 -10.28 -23.59 -16.32
C ILE A 61 -11.13 -22.35 -16.06
N PHE A 62 -12.35 -22.28 -16.61
CA PHE A 62 -13.26 -21.17 -16.36
C PHE A 62 -13.68 -21.08 -14.90
N LEU A 63 -13.98 -22.21 -14.25
CA LEU A 63 -14.39 -22.24 -12.84
C LEU A 63 -13.26 -21.77 -11.92
N VAL A 64 -12.05 -22.28 -12.12
CA VAL A 64 -10.86 -21.87 -11.35
C VAL A 64 -10.59 -20.39 -11.58
N THR A 65 -10.51 -19.97 -12.83
CA THR A 65 -10.15 -18.60 -13.19
C THR A 65 -11.21 -17.62 -12.69
N GLY A 66 -12.49 -17.94 -12.89
CA GLY A 66 -13.62 -17.18 -12.36
C GLY A 66 -13.62 -17.11 -10.83
N GLY A 67 -13.32 -18.22 -10.15
CA GLY A 67 -13.18 -18.28 -8.69
C GLY A 67 -12.06 -17.39 -8.17
N VAL A 68 -10.87 -17.43 -8.78
CA VAL A 68 -9.73 -16.57 -8.42
C VAL A 68 -10.06 -15.09 -8.64
N ILE A 69 -10.70 -14.74 -9.77
CA ILE A 69 -11.12 -13.37 -10.06
C ILE A 69 -12.18 -12.91 -9.05
N ALA A 70 -13.21 -13.71 -8.79
CA ALA A 70 -14.28 -13.38 -7.85
C ALA A 70 -13.74 -13.18 -6.42
N TRP A 71 -12.85 -14.08 -5.98
CA TRP A 71 -12.17 -13.94 -4.69
C TRP A 71 -11.30 -12.68 -4.64
N GLY A 72 -10.53 -12.41 -5.71
CA GLY A 72 -9.72 -11.21 -5.83
C GLY A 72 -10.55 -9.93 -5.70
N VAL A 73 -11.62 -9.81 -6.50
CA VAL A 73 -12.55 -8.67 -6.46
C VAL A 73 -13.22 -8.55 -5.09
N GLY A 74 -13.67 -9.66 -4.51
CA GLY A 74 -14.28 -9.68 -3.16
C GLY A 74 -13.31 -9.19 -2.08
N SER A 75 -12.05 -9.64 -2.13
CA SER A 75 -11.01 -9.22 -1.18
C SER A 75 -10.68 -7.74 -1.29
N ILE A 76 -10.60 -7.20 -2.52
CA ILE A 76 -10.37 -5.78 -2.78
C ILE A 76 -11.55 -4.96 -2.27
N ARG A 77 -12.78 -5.38 -2.54
CA ARG A 77 -14.01 -4.71 -2.07
C ARG A 77 -14.15 -4.71 -0.56
N LYS A 78 -13.86 -5.84 0.09
CA LYS A 78 -13.87 -5.93 1.56
C LYS A 78 -12.87 -4.95 2.17
N ARG A 79 -11.62 -4.99 1.70
CA ARG A 79 -10.56 -4.08 2.15
C ARG A 79 -10.92 -2.61 1.89
N ALA A 80 -11.52 -2.33 0.74
CA ALA A 80 -12.04 -1.00 0.40
C ALA A 80 -13.08 -0.51 1.41
N GLY A 81 -14.05 -1.36 1.78
CA GLY A 81 -15.07 -1.02 2.77
C GLY A 81 -14.49 -0.78 4.16
N GLU A 82 -13.51 -1.57 4.59
CA GLU A 82 -12.80 -1.37 5.87
C GLU A 82 -12.10 0.00 5.92
N LEU A 83 -11.42 0.39 4.84
CA LEU A 83 -10.76 1.70 4.76
C LEU A 83 -11.78 2.84 4.62
N ASP A 84 -12.85 2.65 3.85
CA ASP A 84 -13.91 3.66 3.71
C ASP A 84 -14.60 3.97 5.02
N ALA A 85 -14.80 2.96 5.87
CA ALA A 85 -15.34 3.16 7.20
C ALA A 85 -14.46 4.09 8.05
N ALA A 86 -13.14 4.10 7.85
CA ALA A 86 -12.21 4.95 8.59
C ALA A 86 -12.17 6.40 8.07
N PHE A 87 -12.19 6.61 6.75
CA PHE A 87 -11.95 7.93 6.15
C PHE A 87 -13.22 8.67 5.71
N THR A 88 -14.26 7.97 5.25
CA THR A 88 -15.49 8.59 4.73
C THR A 88 -16.25 9.41 5.78
N PRO A 89 -16.35 8.98 7.05
CA PRO A 89 -16.99 9.79 8.09
C PRO A 89 -16.31 11.14 8.37
N LEU A 90 -15.06 11.31 7.92
CA LEU A 90 -14.33 12.58 8.03
C LEU A 90 -14.55 13.51 6.83
N GLY A 91 -15.45 13.14 5.90
CA GLY A 91 -15.74 13.91 4.70
C GLY A 91 -14.74 13.66 3.56
N LEU A 92 -13.91 12.63 3.66
CA LEU A 92 -12.97 12.27 2.59
C LEU A 92 -13.62 11.31 1.59
N THR A 93 -13.42 11.57 0.31
CA THR A 93 -13.96 10.74 -0.78
C THR A 93 -12.93 9.71 -1.23
N GLY A 94 -13.26 8.42 -1.06
CA GLY A 94 -12.43 7.30 -1.47
C GLY A 94 -12.47 7.03 -2.98
N LYS A 95 -11.29 6.79 -3.58
CA LYS A 95 -11.14 6.33 -4.96
C LYS A 95 -10.12 5.20 -5.03
N MET A 96 -10.22 4.39 -6.09
CA MET A 96 -9.20 3.38 -6.38
C MET A 96 -7.86 4.06 -6.68
N TYR A 97 -6.78 3.47 -6.19
CA TYR A 97 -5.43 3.96 -6.41
C TYR A 97 -4.50 2.80 -6.76
N LEU A 98 -3.95 2.80 -7.97
CA LEU A 98 -3.27 1.63 -8.55
C LEU A 98 -4.21 0.40 -8.51
N GLN A 99 -3.67 -0.83 -8.66
CA GLN A 99 -4.51 -2.04 -8.74
C GLN A 99 -5.18 -2.42 -7.42
N ASN A 100 -4.50 -2.24 -6.28
CA ASN A 100 -4.92 -2.75 -4.97
C ASN A 100 -4.80 -1.72 -3.83
N GLY A 101 -4.55 -0.45 -4.16
CA GLY A 101 -4.48 0.64 -3.20
C GLY A 101 -5.77 1.46 -3.15
N ARG A 102 -5.79 2.41 -2.23
CA ARG A 102 -6.92 3.33 -2.07
C ARG A 102 -6.39 4.73 -1.78
N GLN A 103 -7.05 5.74 -2.33
CA GLN A 103 -6.74 7.14 -2.05
C GLN A 103 -8.00 7.84 -1.56
N TYR A 104 -7.82 8.83 -0.69
CA TYR A 104 -8.90 9.64 -0.14
C TYR A 104 -8.55 11.10 -0.28
N HIS A 105 -9.51 11.89 -0.73
CA HIS A 105 -9.34 13.33 -0.92
C HIS A 105 -10.53 14.06 -0.33
N GLY A 106 -10.28 15.18 0.32
CA GLY A 106 -11.33 16.05 0.82
C GLY A 106 -10.77 17.18 1.66
N THR A 107 -11.66 17.89 2.32
CA THR A 107 -11.30 19.01 3.19
C THR A 107 -11.74 18.73 4.61
N VAL A 108 -10.82 18.89 5.57
CA VAL A 108 -11.11 18.78 7.01
C VAL A 108 -10.75 20.11 7.65
N ARG A 109 -11.72 20.74 8.36
CA ARG A 109 -11.54 22.07 8.98
C ARG A 109 -10.98 23.12 7.99
N GLY A 110 -11.45 23.11 6.74
CA GLY A 110 -11.02 24.03 5.69
C GLY A 110 -9.66 23.73 5.04
N HIS A 111 -8.97 22.67 5.45
CA HIS A 111 -7.66 22.29 4.89
C HIS A 111 -7.80 21.05 4.01
N GLN A 112 -7.12 21.05 2.87
CA GLN A 112 -7.06 19.88 2.00
C GLN A 112 -6.32 18.75 2.70
N VAL A 113 -6.92 17.57 2.71
CA VAL A 113 -6.36 16.31 3.22
C VAL A 113 -6.35 15.28 2.10
N ASP A 114 -5.16 14.76 1.83
CA ASP A 114 -4.93 13.72 0.82
C ASP A 114 -4.32 12.49 1.49
N VAL A 115 -4.97 11.34 1.35
CA VAL A 115 -4.53 10.08 1.97
C VAL A 115 -4.26 9.05 0.89
N TYR A 116 -3.17 8.30 1.04
CA TYR A 116 -2.78 7.24 0.14
C TYR A 116 -2.46 5.95 0.90
N VAL A 117 -3.11 4.86 0.51
CA VAL A 117 -2.91 3.52 1.07
C VAL A 117 -2.35 2.60 -0.01
N TYR A 118 -1.17 2.04 0.22
CA TYR A 118 -0.40 1.24 -0.74
C TYR A 118 -0.44 -0.27 -0.47
N ARG A 119 0.10 -1.03 -1.44
CA ARG A 119 0.52 -2.43 -1.27
C ARG A 119 1.92 -2.43 -0.63
N GLY A 120 2.03 -2.87 0.63
CA GLY A 120 3.27 -2.69 1.42
C GLY A 120 3.03 -2.30 2.87
N PRO A 121 1.80 -2.55 3.36
CA PRO A 121 1.13 -1.78 4.41
C PRO A 121 1.63 -0.34 4.65
N THR A 122 1.70 0.49 3.61
CA THR A 122 2.07 1.91 3.75
C THR A 122 0.85 2.80 3.67
N LEU A 123 0.71 3.69 4.64
CA LEU A 123 -0.29 4.75 4.73
C LEU A 123 0.44 6.10 4.73
N GLN A 124 -0.02 7.04 3.91
CA GLN A 124 0.46 8.42 3.90
C GLN A 124 -0.74 9.35 4.04
N ILE A 125 -0.67 10.29 4.98
CA ILE A 125 -1.68 11.32 5.21
C ILE A 125 -0.99 12.67 5.01
N TYR A 126 -1.40 13.40 3.99
CA TYR A 126 -0.98 14.77 3.71
C TYR A 126 -2.06 15.72 4.21
N LEU A 127 -1.65 16.72 4.98
CA LEU A 127 -2.45 17.88 5.33
C LEU A 127 -1.81 19.10 4.67
N ALA A 128 -2.55 19.87 3.88
CA ALA A 128 -2.05 21.11 3.30
C ALA A 128 -1.77 22.16 4.40
N ALA A 129 -0.59 22.78 4.35
CA ALA A 129 -0.15 23.83 5.29
C ALA A 129 0.99 24.64 4.70
N SER A 130 1.02 25.97 4.85
CA SER A 130 2.01 26.85 4.22
C SER A 130 3.17 27.20 5.15
N LEU A 131 4.00 26.20 5.48
CA LEU A 131 5.07 26.34 6.48
C LEU A 131 6.41 26.83 5.92
N GLY A 132 6.62 26.77 4.60
CA GLY A 132 7.77 27.38 3.91
C GLY A 132 9.15 26.78 4.25
N THR A 133 9.22 25.71 5.05
CA THR A 133 10.47 25.04 5.44
C THR A 133 10.34 23.52 5.38
N ARG A 134 11.39 22.79 5.79
CA ARG A 134 11.42 21.32 5.80
C ARG A 134 11.94 20.77 7.10
N VAL A 135 11.28 19.72 7.61
CA VAL A 135 11.76 18.92 8.75
C VAL A 135 11.37 17.47 8.52
N GLY A 136 12.31 16.54 8.66
CA GLY A 136 12.01 15.11 8.74
C GLY A 136 12.23 14.58 10.14
N ILE A 137 11.23 13.90 10.73
CA ILE A 137 11.28 13.31 12.07
C ILE A 137 10.96 11.82 11.96
N SER A 138 11.90 10.97 12.37
CA SER A 138 11.73 9.51 12.30
C SER A 138 12.57 8.81 13.36
N ARG A 139 12.23 7.58 13.72
CA ARG A 139 12.97 6.81 14.74
C ARG A 139 14.41 6.53 14.32
N LYS A 140 15.34 6.53 15.27
CA LYS A 140 16.74 6.11 15.10
C LYS A 140 16.79 4.63 14.64
N GLY A 141 17.29 4.38 13.43
CA GLY A 141 17.29 3.03 12.82
C GLY A 141 17.97 2.94 11.44
N SER A 142 18.36 1.72 11.04
CA SER A 142 19.43 1.33 10.09
C SER A 142 19.47 1.97 8.68
N ILE A 143 18.39 2.57 8.18
CA ILE A 143 18.40 3.25 6.86
C ILE A 143 18.96 4.69 6.97
N GLN A 144 18.95 5.29 8.16
CA GLN A 144 19.37 6.68 8.39
C GLN A 144 20.88 6.90 8.29
N LYS A 145 21.73 5.93 8.68
CA LYS A 145 23.19 6.12 8.56
C LYS A 145 23.65 6.21 7.11
N ILE A 146 23.00 5.47 6.22
CA ILE A 146 23.35 5.47 4.78
C ILE A 146 22.80 6.73 4.11
N ALA A 147 21.55 7.12 4.41
CA ALA A 147 20.94 8.32 3.84
C ALA A 147 21.55 9.62 4.38
N ALA A 148 21.90 9.69 5.68
CA ALA A 148 22.52 10.87 6.28
C ALA A 148 23.97 11.08 5.79
N ASN A 149 24.76 9.99 5.67
CA ASN A 149 26.11 10.06 5.13
C ASN A 149 26.16 10.45 3.64
N MET A 150 25.10 10.17 2.87
CA MET A 150 25.01 10.58 1.46
C MET A 150 24.53 12.03 1.26
N LEU A 151 23.94 12.66 2.29
CA LEU A 151 23.30 13.97 2.17
C LEU A 151 23.93 15.08 3.03
N ASP A 152 24.98 14.76 3.80
CA ASP A 152 25.70 15.70 4.68
C ASP A 152 24.77 16.55 5.58
N LYS A 153 23.69 15.91 6.08
CA LYS A 153 22.69 16.58 6.90
C LYS A 153 22.92 16.30 8.38
N GLU A 154 23.18 17.37 9.13
CA GLU A 154 23.26 17.34 10.58
C GLU A 154 21.88 17.08 11.21
N THR A 155 21.84 16.19 12.21
CA THR A 155 20.64 15.98 13.03
C THR A 155 20.55 17.06 14.11
N LEU A 156 19.34 17.52 14.42
CA LEU A 156 19.11 18.38 15.57
C LEU A 156 19.09 17.55 16.87
N ASP A 157 20.02 17.85 17.78
CA ASP A 157 19.90 17.44 19.17
C ASP A 157 19.00 18.44 19.93
N VAL A 158 17.99 17.88 20.59
CA VAL A 158 16.97 18.62 21.36
C VAL A 158 17.32 18.65 22.85
N GLY A 159 18.14 17.71 23.34
CA GLY A 159 18.45 17.59 24.77
C GLY A 159 17.29 17.10 25.65
N ASP A 160 16.20 16.62 25.04
CA ASP A 160 15.02 16.10 25.72
C ASP A 160 14.98 14.57 25.64
N PRO A 161 14.87 13.85 26.78
CA PRO A 161 14.81 12.39 26.82
C PRO A 161 13.72 11.77 25.93
N GLY A 162 12.59 12.47 25.75
CA GLY A 162 11.50 12.04 24.90
C GLY A 162 11.90 11.90 23.42
N PHE A 163 12.84 12.71 22.95
CA PHE A 163 13.33 12.68 21.57
C PHE A 163 14.59 11.82 21.37
N GLU A 164 15.15 11.22 22.42
CA GLU A 164 16.42 10.46 22.33
C GLU A 164 16.37 9.32 21.29
N HIS A 165 15.20 8.75 21.06
CA HIS A 165 14.98 7.67 20.10
C HIS A 165 14.61 8.16 18.68
N LEU A 166 14.52 9.47 18.46
CA LEU A 166 14.16 10.10 17.20
C LEU A 166 15.35 10.82 16.58
N SER A 167 15.41 10.81 15.25
CA SER A 167 16.31 11.63 14.44
C SER A 167 15.48 12.74 13.78
N ILE A 168 15.89 13.98 14.02
CA ILE A 168 15.26 15.18 13.47
C ILE A 168 16.23 15.80 12.47
N TYR A 169 15.80 15.93 11.22
CA TYR A 169 16.57 16.50 10.12
C TYR A 169 15.91 17.81 9.67
N PRO A 170 16.23 18.95 10.31
CA PRO A 170 15.67 20.22 9.94
C PRO A 170 16.41 20.84 8.74
N LEU A 171 15.70 21.67 7.97
CA LEU A 171 16.34 22.67 7.11
C LEU A 171 16.70 23.91 7.94
N ASP A 172 15.78 24.36 8.79
CA ASP A 172 15.97 25.45 9.74
C ASP A 172 16.06 24.92 11.18
N HIS A 173 17.27 24.88 11.74
CA HIS A 173 17.49 24.38 13.10
C HIS A 173 16.82 25.24 14.18
N ARG A 174 16.77 26.56 14.00
CA ARG A 174 16.20 27.46 15.01
C ARG A 174 14.69 27.29 15.06
N TRP A 175 14.04 27.39 13.90
CA TRP A 175 12.59 27.22 13.80
C TRP A 175 12.14 25.84 14.29
N THR A 176 12.88 24.79 13.90
CA THR A 176 12.56 23.43 14.34
C THR A 176 12.75 23.27 15.84
N ARG A 177 13.79 23.90 16.42
CA ARG A 177 14.00 23.91 17.86
C ARG A 177 12.83 24.57 18.58
N GLU A 178 12.40 25.75 18.12
CA GLU A 178 11.22 26.45 18.67
C GLU A 178 9.98 25.54 18.63
N LEU A 179 9.73 24.87 17.49
CA LEU A 179 8.61 23.93 17.34
C LEU A 179 8.68 22.76 18.33
N VAL A 180 9.83 22.08 18.45
CA VAL A 180 9.92 20.89 19.34
C VAL A 180 10.02 21.25 20.82
N THR A 181 10.33 22.51 21.15
CA THR A 181 10.30 23.02 22.53
C THR A 181 8.91 23.50 22.96
N ASP A 182 8.00 23.75 22.02
CA ASP A 182 6.60 24.00 22.36
C ASP A 182 6.00 22.74 23.01
N PRO A 183 5.46 22.81 24.24
CA PRO A 183 4.99 21.64 24.97
C PRO A 183 3.91 20.85 24.24
N GLN A 184 3.02 21.54 23.53
CA GLN A 184 1.90 20.92 22.84
C GLN A 184 2.36 20.25 21.54
N ALA A 185 3.18 20.94 20.74
CA ALA A 185 3.77 20.37 19.54
C ALA A 185 4.66 19.16 19.87
N ARG A 186 5.43 19.23 20.95
CA ARG A 186 6.23 18.11 21.46
C ARG A 186 5.38 16.87 21.68
N GLU A 187 4.29 16.97 22.45
CA GLU A 187 3.43 15.82 22.74
C GLU A 187 2.81 15.24 21.46
N ILE A 188 2.36 16.11 20.55
CA ILE A 188 1.81 15.72 19.25
C ILE A 188 2.85 14.94 18.43
N ILE A 189 4.07 15.46 18.31
CA ILE A 189 5.14 14.82 17.55
C ILE A 189 5.45 13.43 18.13
N LEU A 190 5.54 13.31 19.45
CA LEU A 190 5.78 12.03 20.11
C LEU A 190 4.65 11.04 19.85
N ARG A 191 3.37 11.43 19.97
CA ARG A 191 2.23 10.56 19.65
C ARG A 191 2.18 10.15 18.18
N LEU A 192 2.43 11.08 17.26
CA LEU A 192 2.44 10.82 15.82
C LEU A 192 3.57 9.89 15.41
N THR A 193 4.70 9.91 16.12
CA THR A 193 5.87 9.06 15.84
C THR A 193 5.89 7.76 16.64
N GLU A 194 5.01 7.60 17.63
CA GLU A 194 4.87 6.38 18.42
C GLU A 194 4.34 5.21 17.59
N GLU A 195 5.03 4.07 17.66
CA GLU A 195 4.68 2.86 16.91
C GLU A 195 3.60 2.06 17.64
N GLN A 196 2.45 1.83 17.00
CA GLN A 196 1.36 1.03 17.60
C GLN A 196 1.50 -0.48 17.38
N ALA A 197 2.40 -0.91 16.49
CA ALA A 197 2.65 -2.32 16.20
C ALA A 197 4.15 -2.60 16.11
N ALA A 198 4.55 -3.82 16.44
CA ALA A 198 5.94 -4.23 16.60
C ALA A 198 6.85 -4.07 15.36
N ALA A 199 6.28 -3.84 14.18
CA ALA A 199 6.98 -3.67 12.90
C ALA A 199 6.57 -2.39 12.16
N GLU A 200 5.68 -1.57 12.74
CA GLU A 200 5.23 -0.33 12.14
C GLU A 200 6.31 0.73 12.30
N LEU A 201 6.63 1.46 11.24
CA LEU A 201 7.58 2.56 11.27
C LEU A 201 6.85 3.84 10.89
N ARG A 202 6.94 4.85 11.75
CA ARG A 202 6.32 6.16 11.51
C ARG A 202 7.37 7.21 11.17
N THR A 203 7.01 8.08 10.25
CA THR A 203 7.83 9.24 9.86
C THR A 203 6.90 10.42 9.70
N LEU A 204 7.21 11.49 10.40
CA LEU A 204 6.55 12.78 10.29
C LEU A 204 7.44 13.70 9.47
N MET A 205 6.87 14.33 8.45
CA MET A 205 7.58 15.26 7.58
C MET A 205 6.82 16.56 7.49
N ILE A 206 7.51 17.66 7.77
CA ILE A 206 7.06 19.00 7.45
C ILE A 206 7.67 19.37 6.11
N GLN A 207 6.83 19.75 5.17
CA GLN A 207 7.18 20.20 3.82
C GLN A 207 6.69 21.64 3.65
N PRO A 208 7.17 22.38 2.63
CA PRO A 208 6.81 23.79 2.47
C PRO A 208 5.32 24.04 2.40
N ASN A 209 4.57 23.13 1.76
CA ASN A 209 3.14 23.25 1.51
C ASN A 209 2.30 22.12 2.17
N ALA A 210 2.89 21.30 3.03
CA ALA A 210 2.17 20.20 3.68
C ALA A 210 2.83 19.69 4.96
N VAL A 211 2.02 19.06 5.82
CA VAL A 211 2.49 18.14 6.87
C VAL A 211 2.10 16.72 6.46
N LEU A 212 3.06 15.81 6.50
CA LEU A 212 2.92 14.43 6.06
C LEU A 212 3.19 13.47 7.22
N LEU A 213 2.21 12.62 7.54
CA LEU A 213 2.42 11.43 8.34
C LEU A 213 2.53 10.21 7.42
N GLN A 214 3.65 9.50 7.49
CA GLN A 214 3.85 8.23 6.80
C GLN A 214 3.98 7.09 7.80
N LEU A 215 3.15 6.07 7.65
CA LEU A 215 3.21 4.83 8.40
C LEU A 215 3.59 3.72 7.42
N ASN A 216 4.70 3.04 7.67
CA ASN A 216 5.12 1.86 6.93
C ASN A 216 4.81 0.61 7.74
N HIS A 217 4.41 -0.46 7.06
CA HIS A 217 4.02 -1.73 7.67
C HIS A 217 2.84 -1.65 8.66
N THR A 218 1.95 -0.64 8.53
CA THR A 218 0.73 -0.54 9.31
C THR A 218 -0.33 -1.57 8.91
N GLN A 219 -0.91 -2.27 9.87
CA GLN A 219 -1.95 -3.25 9.60
C GLN A 219 -3.28 -2.55 9.36
N ILE A 220 -4.07 -3.00 8.37
CA ILE A 220 -5.38 -2.38 8.03
C ILE A 220 -6.30 -2.31 9.26
N LYS A 221 -6.26 -3.31 10.14
CA LYS A 221 -7.02 -3.33 11.39
C LYS A 221 -6.70 -2.18 12.35
N ASN A 222 -5.54 -1.54 12.22
CA ASN A 222 -5.12 -0.38 13.02
C ASN A 222 -5.60 0.94 12.39
N ILE A 223 -6.08 0.93 11.15
CA ILE A 223 -6.65 2.08 10.45
C ILE A 223 -8.13 2.13 10.80
N THR A 224 -8.44 2.54 12.04
CA THR A 224 -9.81 2.70 12.53
C THR A 224 -10.25 4.18 12.43
N PRO A 225 -11.56 4.48 12.44
CA PRO A 225 -12.04 5.86 12.41
C PRO A 225 -11.46 6.72 13.55
N GLU A 226 -11.29 6.14 14.74
CA GLU A 226 -10.78 6.83 15.92
C GLU A 226 -9.31 7.20 15.75
N ASN A 227 -8.49 6.24 15.31
CA ASN A 227 -7.06 6.46 15.06
C ASN A 227 -6.84 7.47 13.93
N VAL A 228 -7.57 7.33 12.83
CA VAL A 228 -7.46 8.27 11.69
C VAL A 228 -7.87 9.68 12.11
N ARG A 229 -8.95 9.83 12.87
CA ARG A 229 -9.37 11.13 13.40
C ARG A 229 -8.28 11.73 14.29
N ALA A 230 -7.74 10.95 15.23
CA ALA A 230 -6.68 11.39 16.12
C ALA A 230 -5.43 11.85 15.34
N TRP A 231 -5.02 11.09 14.31
CA TRP A 231 -3.88 11.48 13.47
C TRP A 231 -4.13 12.78 12.69
N ILE A 232 -5.32 12.95 12.10
CA ILE A 232 -5.66 14.17 11.35
C ILE A 232 -5.78 15.37 12.29
N ASP A 233 -6.37 15.21 13.48
CA ASP A 233 -6.47 16.27 14.48
C ASP A 233 -5.09 16.68 15.00
N ASP A 234 -4.21 15.71 15.29
CA ASP A 234 -2.82 15.95 15.70
C ASP A 234 -2.03 16.65 14.57
N LEU A 235 -2.18 16.24 13.32
CA LEU A 235 -1.52 16.91 12.17
C LEU A 235 -2.00 18.35 12.00
N TRP A 236 -3.31 18.59 12.15
CA TRP A 236 -3.90 19.92 12.05
C TRP A 236 -3.41 20.84 13.15
N GLU A 237 -3.39 20.34 14.39
CA GLU A 237 -2.93 21.12 15.53
C GLU A 237 -1.43 21.41 15.44
N LEU A 238 -0.63 20.45 14.98
CA LEU A 238 0.80 20.66 14.72
C LEU A 238 1.02 21.73 13.65
N ALA A 239 0.27 21.67 12.54
CA ALA A 239 0.36 22.68 11.48
C ALA A 239 -0.02 24.06 12.00
N ARG A 240 -1.07 24.17 12.82
CA ARG A 240 -1.52 25.42 13.45
C ARG A 240 -0.46 26.01 14.39
N ILE A 241 0.19 25.18 15.21
CA ILE A 241 1.28 25.64 16.09
C ILE A 241 2.47 26.10 15.25
N ALA A 242 2.87 25.31 14.25
CA ALA A 242 3.98 25.60 13.37
C ALA A 242 3.79 26.91 12.58
N ASP A 243 2.57 27.20 12.12
CA ASP A 243 2.21 28.44 11.42
C ASP A 243 2.20 29.66 12.37
N GLY A 244 1.94 29.44 13.66
CA GLY A 244 1.97 30.48 14.69
C GLY A 244 3.37 30.85 15.19
N LEU A 245 4.41 30.13 14.78
CA LEU A 245 5.80 30.45 15.11
C LEU A 245 6.30 31.63 14.26
N TYR A 246 7.45 32.20 14.64
CA TYR A 246 8.13 33.13 13.76
C TYR A 246 8.46 32.46 12.41
N PRO A 247 8.39 33.19 11.28
CA PRO A 247 8.71 32.61 9.99
C PRO A 247 10.12 32.00 9.96
N PRO A 248 10.30 30.85 9.28
CA PRO A 248 11.60 30.19 9.18
C PRO A 248 12.61 31.10 8.47
N THR A 249 13.83 31.15 9.00
CA THR A 249 14.97 31.87 8.40
C THR A 249 15.51 31.17 7.15
N LYS A 250 15.44 29.83 7.12
CA LYS A 250 15.77 29.02 5.95
C LYS A 250 14.49 28.48 5.32
N THR A 251 14.14 29.07 4.19
CA THR A 251 12.97 28.68 3.41
C THR A 251 13.31 27.68 2.33
N ALA A 252 12.26 27.03 1.82
CA ALA A 252 12.37 25.98 0.85
C ALA A 252 11.14 26.01 -0.06
N GLU A 253 11.35 25.89 -1.37
CA GLU A 253 10.24 25.76 -2.32
C GLU A 253 9.82 24.29 -2.47
N GLU A 254 8.53 24.05 -2.72
CA GLU A 254 8.01 22.72 -3.02
C GLU A 254 8.65 22.16 -4.30
N SER A 255 9.19 20.94 -4.20
CA SER A 255 9.79 20.25 -5.36
C SER A 255 8.70 19.65 -6.25
N LYS A 256 9.01 19.49 -7.55
CA LYS A 256 8.10 18.79 -8.49
C LYS A 256 7.75 17.38 -8.02
N LEU A 257 8.70 16.67 -7.41
CA LEU A 257 8.46 15.33 -6.88
C LEU A 257 7.45 15.36 -5.72
N GLU A 258 7.57 16.29 -4.78
CA GLU A 258 6.60 16.48 -3.69
C GLU A 258 5.21 16.81 -4.25
N LEU A 259 5.12 17.73 -5.22
CA LEU A 259 3.85 18.09 -5.85
C LEU A 259 3.19 16.89 -6.56
N THR A 260 3.92 16.20 -7.43
CA THR A 260 3.41 15.02 -8.16
C THR A 260 3.04 13.91 -7.19
N THR A 261 3.81 13.71 -6.13
CA THR A 261 3.50 12.74 -5.08
C THR A 261 2.35 13.18 -4.17
N ARG A 262 1.95 14.45 -4.12
CA ARG A 262 0.76 14.85 -3.36
C ARG A 262 -0.51 14.88 -4.22
N THR A 263 -0.41 15.19 -5.52
CA THR A 263 -1.60 15.60 -6.31
C THR A 263 -1.86 14.78 -7.58
N GLU A 264 -0.84 14.23 -8.24
CA GLU A 264 -0.96 13.68 -9.61
C GLU A 264 -0.88 12.14 -9.68
N ARG A 265 -0.99 11.46 -8.55
CA ARG A 265 -0.71 10.01 -8.46
C ARG A 265 -1.69 9.12 -9.25
N SER A 266 -2.88 9.61 -9.59
CA SER A 266 -3.94 8.83 -10.26
C SER A 266 -3.61 8.44 -11.71
N LYS A 267 -2.67 9.15 -12.37
CA LYS A 267 -2.30 8.95 -13.80
C LYS A 267 -1.84 7.53 -14.12
N TYR A 268 -1.30 6.80 -13.14
CA TYR A 268 -0.75 5.45 -13.34
C TYR A 268 -1.76 4.31 -13.19
N THR A 269 -2.97 4.60 -12.72
CA THR A 269 -3.97 3.56 -12.39
C THR A 269 -4.55 2.89 -13.64
N TRP A 270 -4.94 3.67 -14.65
CA TRP A 270 -5.53 3.12 -15.88
C TRP A 270 -4.55 2.33 -16.74
N PRO A 271 -3.30 2.80 -16.98
CA PRO A 271 -2.32 2.01 -17.71
C PRO A 271 -2.01 0.66 -17.05
N THR A 272 -1.93 0.60 -15.71
CA THR A 272 -1.66 -0.67 -15.01
C THR A 272 -2.81 -1.66 -15.12
N ILE A 273 -4.07 -1.20 -15.12
CA ILE A 273 -5.23 -2.06 -15.42
C ILE A 273 -5.15 -2.55 -16.86
N GLY A 274 -4.92 -1.64 -17.81
CA GLY A 274 -4.84 -1.97 -19.24
C GLY A 274 -3.78 -3.02 -19.56
N ILE A 275 -2.57 -2.89 -18.99
CA ILE A 275 -1.48 -3.87 -19.16
C ILE A 275 -1.89 -5.24 -18.62
N THR A 276 -2.49 -5.31 -17.42
CA THR A 276 -2.90 -6.59 -16.83
C THR A 276 -4.03 -7.25 -17.63
N CYS A 277 -5.02 -6.49 -18.09
CA CYS A 277 -6.06 -7.01 -18.98
C CYS A 277 -5.48 -7.50 -20.32
N GLY A 278 -4.52 -6.75 -20.90
CA GLY A 278 -3.86 -7.12 -22.15
C GLY A 278 -3.07 -8.43 -22.04
N VAL A 279 -2.26 -8.59 -20.98
CA VAL A 279 -1.52 -9.84 -20.73
C VAL A 279 -2.46 -11.04 -20.60
N PHE A 280 -3.57 -10.86 -19.87
CA PHE A 280 -4.57 -11.92 -19.71
C PHE A 280 -5.24 -12.30 -21.04
N ALA A 281 -5.62 -11.32 -21.85
CA ALA A 281 -6.22 -11.55 -23.16
C ALA A 281 -5.26 -12.31 -24.10
N VAL A 282 -3.97 -11.95 -24.12
CA VAL A 282 -2.95 -12.65 -24.91
C VAL A 282 -2.79 -14.10 -24.44
N MET A 283 -2.74 -14.35 -23.13
CA MET A 283 -2.68 -15.72 -22.60
C MET A 283 -3.87 -16.58 -23.06
N VAL A 284 -5.09 -16.04 -22.98
CA VAL A 284 -6.30 -16.75 -23.42
C VAL A 284 -6.25 -17.03 -24.92
N ALA A 285 -5.84 -16.03 -25.73
CA ALA A 285 -5.70 -16.21 -27.17
C ALA A 285 -4.67 -17.28 -27.54
N CYS A 286 -3.52 -17.33 -26.85
CA CYS A 286 -2.50 -18.36 -27.05
C CYS A 286 -3.05 -19.76 -26.71
N MET A 287 -3.79 -19.92 -25.61
CA MET A 287 -4.38 -21.22 -25.25
C MET A 287 -5.40 -21.68 -26.29
N VAL A 288 -6.25 -20.78 -26.78
CA VAL A 288 -7.21 -21.08 -27.85
C VAL A 288 -6.50 -21.45 -29.16
N GLY A 289 -5.42 -20.72 -29.51
CA GLY A 289 -4.62 -21.01 -30.70
C GLY A 289 -3.95 -22.37 -30.64
N VAL A 290 -3.36 -22.74 -29.50
CA VAL A 290 -2.77 -24.08 -29.29
C VAL A 290 -3.82 -25.17 -29.39
N ALA A 291 -4.98 -24.99 -28.76
CA ALA A 291 -6.09 -25.94 -28.85
C ALA A 291 -6.57 -26.12 -30.31
N ALA A 292 -6.73 -25.03 -31.06
CA ALA A 292 -7.14 -25.07 -32.46
C ALA A 292 -6.11 -25.80 -33.35
N ILE A 293 -4.81 -25.53 -33.16
CA ILE A 293 -3.73 -26.24 -33.87
C ILE A 293 -3.79 -27.74 -33.55
N PHE A 294 -4.01 -28.10 -32.28
CA PHE A 294 -4.08 -29.49 -31.86
C PHE A 294 -5.26 -30.22 -32.51
N ILE A 295 -6.45 -29.58 -32.55
CA ILE A 295 -7.65 -30.10 -33.23
C ILE A 295 -7.39 -30.31 -34.72
N LEU A 296 -6.77 -29.32 -35.40
CA LEU A 296 -6.43 -29.43 -36.82
C LEU A 296 -5.43 -30.56 -37.11
N LEU A 297 -4.48 -30.81 -36.20
CA LEU A 297 -3.52 -31.91 -36.33
C LEU A 297 -4.17 -33.28 -36.11
N THR A 298 -5.19 -33.39 -35.26
CA THR A 298 -5.91 -34.65 -35.01
C THR A 298 -6.94 -34.96 -36.09
N GLU A 299 -7.64 -33.96 -36.63
CA GLU A 299 -8.61 -34.15 -37.73
C GLU A 299 -7.93 -34.27 -39.10
N GLY A 300 -6.72 -33.74 -39.25
CA GLY A 300 -5.99 -33.67 -40.52
C GLY A 300 -5.38 -34.99 -41.02
N GLY A 301 -5.42 -36.08 -40.25
CA GLY A 301 -5.01 -37.42 -40.67
C GLY A 301 -3.54 -37.54 -41.13
N PHE A 302 -2.68 -37.99 -40.23
CA PHE A 302 -1.47 -38.76 -40.58
C PHE A 302 -1.72 -40.24 -40.33
#